data_AF-A0A5N9C207-F1
#
_entry.id   AF-A0A5N9C207-F1
#
_cell.length_a   1.000
_cell.length_b   1.000
_cell.length_c   1.000
_cell.angle_alpha   90.00
_cell.angle_beta   90.00
_cell.angle_gamma   90.00
#
_symmetry.space_group_name_H-M   'P 1'
#
loop_
_entity.id
_entity.type
_entity.pdbx_description
1 polymer ?
#
loop_
_entity_poly.entity_id
_entity_poly.type
_entity_poly.pdbx_seq_one_letter_code
_entity_poly.pdbx_strand_id
1 'polypeptide(L)'
;MKSFLILNVLIVLIVFSFSCAQGPSGPKFGTGTLKQPVYNLNTIPSNPNSDTGTTGRVDRFVDLPLLLWPSFEYRRIVRVVQKDKVEHCLITESEGTQLQIGTKVEIIDEARCFYVRLNSKDGFPRSYTATLAQIRVIETGEEGWTWSKAIEFDKE
;
A
#
# COMPACT_ATOMS: atom_id res chain seq x y z
N MET A 1 15.11 51.79 33.34
CA MET A 1 13.99 51.25 32.52
C MET A 1 14.40 50.20 31.47
N LYS A 2 15.69 49.82 31.32
CA LYS A 2 16.11 48.72 30.40
C LYS A 2 16.02 47.31 31.03
N SER A 3 16.12 47.19 32.36
CA SER A 3 16.13 45.90 33.06
C SER A 3 14.75 45.20 33.14
N PHE A 4 13.66 45.97 33.23
CA PHE A 4 12.30 45.42 33.32
C PHE A 4 11.76 44.82 32.00
N LEU A 5 12.32 45.23 30.86
CA LEU A 5 11.95 44.70 29.54
C LEU A 5 12.61 43.34 29.29
N ILE A 6 13.84 43.13 29.76
CA ILE A 6 14.59 41.89 29.54
C ILE A 6 13.99 40.73 30.36
N LEU A 7 13.52 41.01 31.58
CA LEU A 7 12.93 40.00 32.47
C LEU A 7 11.57 39.49 31.95
N ASN A 8 10.74 40.35 31.34
CA ASN A 8 9.46 39.94 30.75
C ASN A 8 9.62 39.14 29.44
N VAL A 9 10.67 39.41 28.65
CA VAL A 9 10.94 38.65 27.41
C VAL A 9 11.42 37.23 27.72
N LEU A 10 12.18 37.03 28.80
CA LEU A 10 12.62 35.70 29.25
C LEU A 10 11.48 34.85 29.82
N ILE A 11 10.48 35.46 30.47
CA ILE A 11 9.30 34.74 30.98
C ILE A 11 8.40 34.25 29.84
N VAL A 12 8.24 35.01 28.77
CA VAL A 12 7.43 34.60 27.60
C VAL A 12 8.04 33.42 26.84
N LEU A 13 9.37 33.28 26.83
CA LEU A 13 10.07 32.17 26.17
C LEU A 13 9.97 30.83 26.93
N ILE A 14 9.77 30.85 28.24
CA ILE A 14 9.64 29.63 29.06
C ILE A 14 8.21 29.05 29.01
N VAL A 15 7.20 29.88 28.70
CA VAL A 15 5.80 29.44 28.62
C VAL A 15 5.48 28.76 27.27
N PHE A 16 6.33 28.90 26.24
CA PHE A 16 6.09 28.34 24.91
C PHE A 16 6.68 26.94 24.66
N SER A 17 7.35 26.33 25.65
CA SER A 17 7.99 25.01 25.50
C SER A 17 7.13 23.84 26.02
N PHE A 18 5.90 24.09 26.47
CA PHE A 18 4.96 23.04 26.89
C PHE A 18 3.68 23.07 26.05
N SER A 19 3.68 22.39 24.90
CA SER A 19 2.59 21.50 24.45
C SER A 19 2.75 21.14 22.99
N CYS A 20 3.52 20.08 22.74
CA CYS A 20 3.10 18.95 21.89
C CYS A 20 4.03 17.79 22.25
N ALA A 21 3.89 17.27 23.46
CA ALA A 21 4.22 15.86 23.67
C ALA A 21 3.21 15.09 22.83
N GLN A 22 3.55 14.85 21.56
CA GLN A 22 2.89 13.83 20.76
C GLN A 22 3.15 12.52 21.52
N GLY A 23 2.16 12.07 22.28
CA GLY A 23 2.12 10.69 22.73
C GLY A 23 2.28 9.78 21.50
N PRO A 24 2.73 8.53 21.66
CA PRO A 24 2.87 7.63 20.52
C PRO A 24 1.53 7.58 19.80
N SER A 25 1.44 8.25 18.65
CA SER A 25 0.28 8.19 17.79
C SER A 25 0.20 6.74 17.38
N GLY A 26 -0.90 6.07 17.72
CA GLY A 26 -1.17 4.73 17.22
C GLY A 26 -1.06 4.69 15.68
N PRO A 27 -0.94 3.50 15.10
CA PRO A 27 -0.79 3.35 13.66
C PRO A 27 -1.81 4.16 12.88
N LYS A 28 -1.33 5.01 11.96
CA LYS A 28 -2.17 5.93 11.18
C LYS A 28 -3.25 5.21 10.36
N PHE A 29 -2.98 3.98 9.96
CA PHE A 29 -3.84 3.17 9.10
C PHE A 29 -4.30 1.87 9.77
N GLY A 30 -4.05 1.72 11.08
CA GLY A 30 -4.40 0.53 11.85
C GLY A 30 -3.45 -0.66 11.67
N THR A 31 -3.91 -1.82 12.13
CA THR A 31 -3.20 -3.10 12.02
C THR A 31 -3.99 -4.10 11.17
N GLY A 32 -3.32 -5.15 10.73
CA GLY A 32 -3.96 -6.24 10.01
C GLY A 32 -3.19 -7.53 10.08
N THR A 33 -3.76 -8.54 9.43
CA THR A 33 -3.20 -9.88 9.32
C THR A 33 -2.96 -10.20 7.85
N LEU A 34 -1.78 -10.74 7.53
CA LEU A 34 -1.48 -11.15 6.17
C LEU A 34 -2.29 -12.38 5.76
N LYS A 35 -2.85 -12.34 4.56
CA LYS A 35 -3.53 -13.44 3.88
C LYS A 35 -3.00 -13.59 2.47
N GLN A 36 -3.35 -14.69 1.81
CA GLN A 36 -3.05 -14.87 0.40
C GLN A 36 -3.73 -13.77 -0.44
N PRO A 37 -2.98 -12.91 -1.14
CA PRO A 37 -3.58 -11.94 -2.05
C PRO A 37 -4.10 -12.65 -3.30
N VAL A 38 -5.39 -12.47 -3.58
CA VAL A 38 -6.06 -13.05 -4.75
C VAL A 38 -6.56 -11.93 -5.66
N TYR A 39 -6.28 -12.04 -6.96
CA TYR A 39 -6.72 -11.09 -7.98
C TYR A 39 -7.75 -11.72 -8.92
N ASN A 40 -8.86 -11.01 -9.17
CA ASN A 40 -9.85 -11.41 -10.17
C ASN A 40 -9.45 -10.86 -11.55
N LEU A 41 -9.25 -11.75 -12.52
CA LEU A 41 -8.90 -11.42 -13.90
C LEU A 41 -10.09 -10.88 -14.70
N ASN A 42 -11.31 -10.95 -14.17
CA ASN A 42 -12.50 -10.40 -14.81
C ASN A 42 -12.53 -8.88 -14.62
N THR A 43 -12.05 -8.16 -15.63
CA THR A 43 -11.93 -6.70 -15.63
C THR A 43 -13.23 -5.96 -16.01
N ILE A 44 -14.29 -6.68 -16.37
CA ILE A 44 -15.59 -6.11 -16.77
C ILE A 44 -16.64 -6.54 -15.75
N PRO A 45 -17.32 -5.60 -15.06
CA PRO A 45 -18.48 -5.95 -14.26
C PRO A 45 -19.54 -6.56 -15.17
N SER A 46 -20.03 -7.73 -14.81
CA SER A 46 -21.16 -8.38 -15.48
C SER A 46 -22.34 -7.41 -15.55
N ASN A 47 -22.75 -7.02 -16.75
CA ASN A 47 -24.03 -6.34 -16.94
C ASN A 47 -25.14 -7.37 -16.71
N PRO A 48 -25.97 -7.25 -15.65
CA PRO A 48 -27.01 -8.22 -15.36
C PRO A 48 -28.07 -8.32 -16.46
N ASN A 49 -28.10 -7.37 -17.41
CA ASN A 49 -29.07 -7.32 -18.52
C ASN A 49 -28.49 -7.75 -19.89
N SER A 50 -27.31 -8.40 -19.96
CA SER A 50 -26.83 -8.89 -21.26
C SER A 50 -27.47 -10.24 -21.62
N ASP A 51 -28.56 -10.19 -22.40
CA ASP A 51 -29.26 -11.33 -23.01
C ASP A 51 -28.46 -12.08 -24.10
N THR A 52 -27.14 -11.95 -24.14
CA THR A 52 -26.32 -12.82 -24.99
C THR A 52 -26.11 -14.13 -24.26
N GLY A 53 -26.94 -15.12 -24.60
CA GLY A 53 -26.92 -16.52 -24.18
C GLY A 53 -25.62 -17.26 -24.45
N THR A 54 -24.52 -16.75 -23.92
CA THR A 54 -23.18 -17.32 -23.94
C THR A 54 -22.93 -17.86 -22.55
N THR A 55 -22.82 -19.18 -22.48
CA THR A 55 -22.22 -19.99 -21.39
C THR A 55 -21.51 -19.17 -20.32
N GLY A 56 -21.99 -19.29 -19.07
CA GLY A 56 -21.61 -18.48 -17.91
C GLY A 56 -20.14 -18.07 -17.86
N ARG A 57 -19.90 -16.77 -17.64
CA ARG A 57 -18.58 -16.24 -17.32
C ARG A 57 -18.06 -16.96 -16.07
N VAL A 58 -17.04 -17.78 -16.25
CA VAL A 58 -16.32 -18.40 -15.13
C VAL A 58 -15.42 -17.34 -14.51
N ASP A 59 -15.57 -17.08 -13.21
CA ASP A 59 -14.65 -16.22 -12.48
C ASP A 59 -13.25 -16.83 -12.48
N ARG A 60 -12.28 -16.05 -12.96
CA ARG A 60 -10.87 -16.48 -13.03
C ARG A 60 -10.07 -15.70 -12.01
N PHE A 61 -9.60 -16.41 -11.00
CA PHE A 61 -8.75 -15.87 -9.95
C PHE A 61 -7.32 -16.32 -10.14
N VAL A 62 -6.38 -15.46 -9.76
CA VAL A 62 -4.96 -15.78 -9.66
C VAL A 62 -4.42 -15.35 -8.31
N ASP A 63 -3.55 -16.19 -7.75
CA ASP A 63 -2.80 -15.85 -6.56
C ASP A 63 -1.67 -14.90 -6.93
N LEU A 64 -1.57 -13.79 -6.20
CA LEU A 64 -0.43 -12.89 -6.28
C LEU A 64 0.68 -13.37 -5.34
N PRO A 65 1.96 -13.13 -5.65
CA PRO A 65 3.04 -13.55 -4.77
C PRO A 65 3.00 -12.76 -3.47
N LEU A 66 2.93 -13.44 -2.33
CA LEU A 66 2.91 -12.85 -1.00
C LEU A 66 4.34 -12.51 -0.57
N LEU A 67 4.83 -11.34 -1.00
CA LEU A 67 6.20 -10.88 -0.78
C LEU A 67 6.24 -9.52 -0.10
N LEU A 68 7.37 -9.24 0.55
CA LEU A 68 7.76 -7.95 1.09
C LEU A 68 8.84 -7.35 0.20
N TRP A 69 8.51 -6.29 -0.54
CA TRP A 69 9.45 -5.56 -1.38
C TRP A 69 10.08 -4.41 -0.58
N PRO A 70 11.41 -4.24 -0.58
CA PRO A 70 12.04 -3.12 0.12
C PRO A 70 11.69 -1.77 -0.51
N SER A 71 11.45 -1.75 -1.83
CA SER A 71 11.07 -0.56 -2.59
C SER A 71 10.39 -0.94 -3.90
N PHE A 72 9.90 0.05 -4.63
CA PHE A 72 9.37 -0.08 -5.98
C PHE A 72 9.59 1.24 -6.74
N GLU A 73 9.39 1.22 -8.07
CA GLU A 73 9.50 2.42 -8.90
C GLU A 73 8.13 2.94 -9.36
N TYR A 74 7.87 4.23 -9.18
CA TYR A 74 6.78 4.90 -9.90
C TYR A 74 7.18 5.19 -11.34
N ARG A 75 6.47 4.61 -12.31
CA ARG A 75 6.71 4.88 -13.73
C ARG A 75 5.43 5.16 -14.47
N ARG A 76 5.44 6.22 -15.29
CA ARG A 76 4.35 6.49 -16.24
C ARG A 76 4.52 5.64 -17.49
N ILE A 77 3.59 4.73 -17.73
CA ILE A 77 3.58 3.85 -18.90
C ILE A 77 2.40 4.25 -19.81
N VAL A 78 2.63 4.24 -21.12
CA VAL A 78 1.59 4.50 -22.11
C VAL A 78 0.67 3.29 -22.20
N ARG A 79 -0.65 3.50 -22.06
CA ARG A 79 -1.64 2.51 -22.47
C ARG A 79 -1.85 2.62 -23.96
N VAL A 80 -1.50 1.56 -24.69
CA VAL A 80 -1.54 1.54 -26.17
C VAL A 80 -2.97 1.80 -26.69
N VAL A 81 -3.98 1.23 -26.04
CA VAL A 81 -5.38 1.33 -26.47
C VAL A 81 -5.97 2.71 -26.17
N GLN A 82 -5.82 3.20 -24.93
CA GLN A 82 -6.38 4.47 -24.48
C GLN A 82 -5.51 5.69 -24.87
N LYS A 83 -4.29 5.46 -25.37
CA LYS A 83 -3.30 6.48 -25.76
C LYS A 83 -2.96 7.49 -24.65
N ASP A 84 -3.21 7.14 -23.40
CA ASP A 84 -2.88 7.94 -22.23
C ASP A 84 -1.69 7.37 -21.47
N LYS A 85 -1.09 8.19 -20.61
CA LYS A 85 0.00 7.79 -19.72
C LYS A 85 -0.54 7.65 -18.31
N VAL A 86 -0.27 6.51 -17.70
CA VAL A 86 -0.77 6.18 -16.36
C VAL A 86 0.40 5.82 -15.49
N GLU A 87 0.33 6.21 -14.23
CA GLU A 87 1.34 5.82 -13.25
C GLU A 87 1.15 4.36 -12.83
N HIS A 88 2.25 3.63 -12.84
CA HIS A 88 2.35 2.27 -12.35
C HIS A 88 3.35 2.19 -11.19
N CYS A 89 3.12 1.28 -10.25
CA CYS A 89 4.18 0.75 -9.40
C CYS A 89 4.85 -0.42 -10.10
N LEU A 90 6.16 -0.33 -10.30
CA LEU A 90 6.97 -1.40 -10.88
C LEU A 90 7.66 -2.15 -9.76
N ILE A 91 7.40 -3.44 -9.68
CA ILE A 91 8.00 -4.37 -8.72
C ILE A 91 8.61 -5.54 -9.45
N THR A 92 9.71 -6.07 -8.91
CA THR A 92 10.37 -7.26 -9.42
C THR A 92 10.19 -8.38 -8.41
N GLU A 93 9.70 -9.54 -8.83
CA GLU A 93 9.39 -10.64 -7.92
C GLU A 93 10.63 -11.16 -7.17
N SER A 94 11.79 -11.16 -7.81
CA SER A 94 13.05 -11.61 -7.20
C SER A 94 13.62 -10.67 -6.14
N GLU A 95 13.13 -9.43 -6.05
CA GLU A 95 13.56 -8.44 -5.05
C GLU A 95 12.73 -8.52 -3.76
N GLY A 96 11.66 -9.32 -3.76
CA GLY A 96 10.79 -9.49 -2.60
C GLY A 96 11.21 -10.67 -1.72
N THR A 97 11.10 -10.49 -0.41
CA THR A 97 11.27 -11.55 0.58
C THR A 97 9.93 -12.23 0.86
N GLN A 98 9.91 -13.55 1.08
CA GLN A 98 8.69 -14.29 1.34
C GLN A 98 8.03 -13.87 2.67
N LEU A 99 6.76 -13.48 2.61
CA LEU A 99 5.92 -13.24 3.78
C LEU A 99 5.12 -14.50 4.13
N GLN A 100 4.70 -14.59 5.40
CA GLN A 100 3.87 -15.70 5.88
C GLN A 100 2.42 -15.26 6.07
N ILE A 101 1.48 -16.15 5.74
CA ILE A 101 0.06 -15.96 6.04
C ILE A 101 -0.11 -16.01 7.57
N GLY A 102 -0.95 -15.15 8.11
CA GLY A 102 -1.20 -15.03 9.55
C GLY A 102 -0.28 -14.04 10.25
N THR A 103 0.78 -13.54 9.59
CA THR A 103 1.67 -12.54 10.18
C THR A 103 0.92 -11.25 10.46
N LYS A 104 1.10 -10.72 11.68
CA LYS A 104 0.54 -9.43 12.10
C LYS A 104 1.39 -8.28 11.62
N VAL A 105 0.74 -7.27 11.05
CA VAL A 105 1.39 -6.11 10.44
C VAL A 105 0.74 -4.81 10.89
N GLU A 106 1.56 -3.78 10.98
CA GLU A 106 1.15 -2.38 11.11
C GLU A 106 1.14 -1.77 9.70
N ILE A 107 0.09 -1.03 9.33
CA ILE A 107 0.03 -0.35 8.04
C ILE A 107 0.61 1.06 8.21
N ILE A 108 1.63 1.38 7.41
CA ILE A 108 2.39 2.63 7.51
C ILE A 108 1.93 3.65 6.46
N ASP A 109 1.71 3.19 5.21
CA ASP A 109 1.37 4.06 4.08
C ASP A 109 0.71 3.25 2.94
N GLU A 110 0.17 3.95 1.94
CA GLU A 110 -0.40 3.37 0.73
C GLU A 110 0.23 4.00 -0.52
N ALA A 111 0.55 3.17 -1.52
CA ALA A 111 1.09 3.66 -2.78
C ALA A 111 0.01 4.42 -3.56
N ARG A 112 0.40 5.51 -4.23
CA ARG A 112 -0.50 6.33 -5.06
C ARG A 112 -0.89 5.70 -6.41
N CYS A 113 -0.27 4.58 -6.78
CA CYS A 113 -0.52 3.93 -8.06
C CYS A 113 -1.78 3.04 -7.98
N PHE A 114 -2.58 3.03 -9.05
CA PHE A 114 -3.73 2.11 -9.18
C PHE A 114 -3.42 0.91 -10.08
N TYR A 115 -2.20 0.85 -10.62
CA TYR A 115 -1.75 -0.18 -11.53
C TYR A 115 -0.38 -0.65 -11.06
N VAL A 116 -0.22 -1.96 -10.90
CA VAL A 116 1.07 -2.57 -10.59
C VAL A 116 1.54 -3.34 -11.82
N ARG A 117 2.80 -3.17 -12.19
CA ARG A 117 3.49 -4.02 -13.16
C ARG A 117 4.51 -4.86 -12.41
N LEU A 118 4.25 -6.17 -12.36
CA LEU A 118 5.12 -7.17 -11.76
C LEU A 118 6.03 -7.76 -12.83
N ASN A 119 7.34 -7.58 -12.71
CA ASN A 119 8.33 -8.37 -13.43
C ASN A 119 8.44 -9.73 -12.74
N SER A 120 7.75 -10.72 -13.28
CA SER A 120 7.67 -12.09 -12.77
C SER A 120 8.94 -12.88 -13.08
N LYS A 121 9.24 -13.90 -12.27
CA LYS A 121 10.42 -14.77 -12.44
C LYS A 121 10.44 -15.54 -13.76
N ASP A 122 9.28 -15.78 -14.35
CA ASP A 122 9.14 -16.40 -15.69
C ASP A 122 9.57 -15.47 -16.84
N GLY A 123 9.95 -14.22 -16.54
CA GLY A 123 10.40 -13.24 -17.53
C GLY A 123 9.27 -12.50 -18.24
N PHE A 124 8.00 -12.79 -17.90
CA PHE A 124 6.84 -12.13 -18.51
C PHE A 124 6.20 -11.12 -17.55
N PRO A 125 6.31 -9.80 -17.82
CA PRO A 125 5.69 -8.80 -16.97
C PRO A 125 4.16 -8.90 -16.96
N ARG A 126 3.57 -8.91 -15.76
CA ARG A 126 2.12 -8.97 -15.56
C ARG A 126 1.63 -7.65 -14.99
N SER A 127 0.49 -7.18 -15.49
CA SER A 127 -0.11 -5.92 -15.02
C SER A 127 -1.41 -6.20 -14.29
N TYR A 128 -1.58 -5.59 -13.12
CA TYR A 128 -2.75 -5.76 -12.25
C TYR A 128 -3.32 -4.38 -11.90
N THR A 129 -4.65 -4.24 -11.93
CA THR A 129 -5.33 -3.08 -11.35
C THR A 129 -5.42 -3.28 -9.84
N ALA A 130 -4.35 -2.92 -9.15
CA ALA A 130 -4.17 -3.08 -7.71
C ALA A 130 -3.26 -1.96 -7.19
N THR A 131 -3.15 -1.85 -5.87
CA THR A 131 -2.24 -0.92 -5.19
C THR A 131 -1.38 -1.67 -4.16
N LEU A 132 -0.29 -1.03 -3.73
CA LEU A 132 0.63 -1.53 -2.72
C LEU A 132 0.41 -0.79 -1.40
N ALA A 133 0.65 -1.46 -0.29
CA ALA A 133 0.66 -0.88 1.04
C ALA A 133 2.05 -1.04 1.66
N GLN A 134 2.55 0.00 2.30
CA GLN A 134 3.73 -0.11 3.14
C GLN A 134 3.30 -0.65 4.50
N ILE A 135 3.99 -1.70 4.94
CA ILE A 135 3.71 -2.39 6.18
C ILE A 135 4.98 -2.50 7.03
N ARG A 136 4.80 -2.60 8.35
CA ARG A 136 5.80 -3.06 9.29
C ARG A 136 5.35 -4.39 9.86
N VAL A 137 6.18 -5.42 9.79
CA VAL A 137 5.93 -6.70 10.47
C VAL A 137 6.11 -6.49 11.97
N ILE A 138 5.07 -6.77 12.77
CA ILE A 138 5.08 -6.43 14.21
C ILE A 138 6.15 -7.22 14.98
N GLU A 139 6.35 -8.48 14.63
CA GLU A 139 7.29 -9.37 15.33
C GLU A 139 8.76 -8.99 15.07
N THR A 140 9.11 -8.67 13.82
CA THR A 140 10.50 -8.42 13.41
C THR A 140 10.86 -6.94 13.33
N GLY A 141 9.87 -6.06 13.22
CA GLY A 141 10.07 -4.63 12.92
C GLY A 141 10.47 -4.36 11.46
N GLU A 142 10.51 -5.37 10.60
CA GLU A 142 10.88 -5.21 9.19
C GLU A 142 9.82 -4.43 8.43
N GLU A 143 10.26 -3.44 7.64
CA GLU A 143 9.39 -2.58 6.84
C GLU A 143 9.56 -2.84 5.35
N GLY A 144 8.45 -2.75 4.62
CA GLY A 144 8.47 -2.85 3.17
C GLY A 144 7.07 -2.73 2.58
N TRP A 145 6.98 -2.98 1.30
CA TRP A 145 5.76 -2.87 0.52
C TRP A 145 5.22 -4.26 0.21
N THR A 146 3.90 -4.41 0.27
CA THR A 146 3.21 -5.62 -0.20
C THR A 146 1.92 -5.25 -0.90
N TRP A 147 1.19 -6.23 -1.43
CA TRP A 147 -0.12 -5.99 -2.00
C TRP A 147 -1.08 -5.49 -0.92
N SER A 148 -1.79 -4.39 -1.16
CA SER A 148 -2.90 -3.97 -0.28
C SER A 148 -3.92 -5.10 -0.04
N LYS A 149 -4.19 -5.90 -1.08
CA LYS A 149 -5.06 -7.09 -1.02
C LYS A 149 -4.55 -8.22 -0.12
N ALA A 150 -3.28 -8.21 0.27
CA ALA A 150 -2.71 -9.17 1.21
C ALA A 150 -3.09 -8.87 2.65
N ILE A 151 -3.67 -7.70 2.93
CA ILE A 151 -3.98 -7.27 4.30
C ILE A 151 -5.46 -7.53 4.57
N GLU A 152 -5.74 -8.32 5.60
CA GLU A 152 -7.03 -8.36 6.27
C GLU A 152 -6.97 -7.42 7.47
N PHE A 153 -7.64 -6.27 7.36
CA PHE A 153 -7.66 -5.26 8.41
C PHE A 153 -8.35 -5.81 9.65
N ASP A 154 -7.73 -5.59 10.81
CA ASP A 154 -8.37 -5.89 12.08
C ASP A 154 -9.60 -4.97 12.22
N LYS A 155 -10.72 -5.52 12.70
CA LYS A 155 -11.90 -4.70 12.98
C LYS A 155 -11.58 -3.76 14.14
N GLU A 156 -11.87 -2.48 13.97
CA GLU A 156 -11.85 -1.49 15.06
C GLU A 156 -12.89 -1.83 16.14
#